data_AF-A0A931Y618-F1
#
_entry.id   AF-A0A931Y618-F1
#
_cell.length_a   1.000
_cell.length_b   1.000
_cell.length_c   1.000
_cell.angle_alpha   90.00
_cell.angle_beta   90.00
_cell.angle_gamma   90.00
#
_symmetry.space_group_name_H-M   'P 1'
#
loop_
_entity.id
_entity.type
_entity.pdbx_description
1 polymer ?
#
loop_
_entity_poly.entity_id
_entity_poly.type
_entity_poly.pdbx_seq_one_letter_code
_entity_poly.pdbx_strand_id
1 'polypeptide(L)'
;MKNSSQDLNRPVHLGRRDAFLEKAFEIVRACSAELPYKQRAQHVDIMLYCLHSAIEHGSLATNATPGAEQEVPFLLFIRLVLANLRLVRVIMESEHALKDQTHPLGQFLHRHIKANHAAGMACESGLLLHDAAKLLSLTEAPFRDIQKALTEGLNANDRKRYQRAYDGLKHHLATAKPPEHYHTRPNFFASS
;
A
#
# COMPACT_ATOMS: atom_id res chain seq x y z
N MET A 1 -23.22 19.48 16.88
CA MET A 1 -22.18 19.07 17.84
C MET A 1 -21.09 18.33 17.06
N LYS A 2 -19.90 18.92 16.89
CA LYS A 2 -18.77 18.31 16.18
C LYS A 2 -18.15 17.22 17.07
N ASN A 3 -17.79 16.08 16.47
CA ASN A 3 -17.22 14.89 17.13
C ASN A 3 -15.89 15.20 17.84
N SER A 4 -15.95 15.64 19.10
CA SER A 4 -14.77 15.94 19.94
C SER A 4 -13.85 14.74 20.18
N SER A 5 -14.36 13.50 20.06
CA SER A 5 -13.58 12.27 20.24
C SER A 5 -12.67 11.93 19.06
N GLN A 6 -13.03 12.33 17.83
CA GLN A 6 -12.20 12.13 16.64
C GLN A 6 -11.03 13.13 16.64
N ASP A 7 -11.29 14.37 17.02
CA ASP A 7 -10.27 15.41 17.26
C ASP A 7 -9.21 14.98 18.27
N LEU A 8 -9.66 14.37 19.38
CA LEU A 8 -8.74 13.86 20.39
C LEU A 8 -7.76 12.84 19.82
N ASN A 9 -8.09 12.01 18.82
CA ASN A 9 -7.19 10.94 18.37
C ASN A 9 -6.40 11.25 17.08
N ARG A 10 -6.61 12.43 16.47
CA ARG A 10 -5.88 12.85 15.26
C ARG A 10 -4.35 12.62 15.33
N PRO A 11 -3.60 13.05 16.38
CA PRO A 11 -2.16 12.83 16.42
C PRO A 11 -1.76 11.35 16.43
N VAL A 12 -2.58 10.48 17.02
CA VAL A 12 -2.33 9.03 17.05
C VAL A 12 -2.51 8.44 15.65
N HIS A 13 -3.57 8.83 14.94
CA HIS A 13 -3.81 8.38 13.58
C HIS A 13 -2.75 8.91 12.61
N LEU A 14 -2.29 10.15 12.76
CA LEU A 14 -1.16 10.70 11.99
C LEU A 14 0.12 9.88 12.21
N GLY A 15 0.49 9.62 13.47
CA GLY A 15 1.70 8.84 13.77
C GLY A 15 1.66 7.43 13.18
N ARG A 16 0.49 6.78 13.21
CA ARG A 16 0.31 5.46 12.61
C ARG A 16 0.38 5.48 11.09
N ARG A 17 -0.30 6.44 10.44
CA ARG A 17 -0.24 6.64 8.98
C ARG A 17 1.21 6.77 8.52
N ASP A 18 1.97 7.63 9.19
CA ASP A 18 3.35 7.96 8.79
C ASP A 18 4.27 6.74 8.95
N ALA A 19 4.11 5.96 10.02
CA ALA A 19 4.89 4.73 10.22
C ALA A 19 4.58 3.66 9.14
N PHE A 20 3.31 3.51 8.73
CA PHE A 20 2.94 2.63 7.63
C PHE A 20 3.52 3.10 6.29
N LEU A 21 3.43 4.39 5.97
CA LEU A 21 3.97 4.95 4.72
C LEU A 21 5.49 4.77 4.64
N GLU A 22 6.20 5.05 5.74
CA GLU A 22 7.65 4.81 5.80
C GLU A 22 8.01 3.35 5.55
N LYS A 23 7.24 2.42 6.13
CA LYS A 23 7.46 1.00 5.89
C LYS A 23 7.22 0.65 4.42
N ALA A 24 6.18 1.21 3.79
CA ALA A 24 5.95 1.02 2.36
C ALA A 24 7.14 1.52 1.52
N PHE A 25 7.71 2.69 1.83
CA PHE A 25 8.89 3.21 1.13
C PHE A 25 10.14 2.34 1.35
N GLU A 26 10.33 1.80 2.55
CA GLU A 26 11.41 0.86 2.84
C GLU A 26 11.30 -0.39 1.95
N ILE A 27 10.11 -1.00 1.86
CA ILE A 27 9.88 -2.18 1.03
C ILE A 27 10.03 -1.88 -0.45
N VAL A 28 9.55 -0.74 -0.94
CA VAL A 28 9.75 -0.30 -2.33
C VAL A 28 11.23 -0.27 -2.70
N ARG A 29 12.08 0.32 -1.86
CA ARG A 29 13.52 0.41 -2.11
C ARG A 29 14.20 -0.96 -2.14
N ALA A 30 13.66 -1.93 -1.39
CA ALA A 30 14.13 -3.32 -1.40
C ALA A 30 13.50 -4.17 -2.51
N CYS A 31 12.46 -3.68 -3.20
CA CYS A 31 11.72 -4.44 -4.19
C CYS A 31 12.43 -4.40 -5.55
N SER A 32 13.09 -5.50 -5.92
CA SER A 32 13.74 -5.67 -7.22
C SER A 32 12.96 -6.62 -8.12
N ALA A 33 12.93 -6.31 -9.42
CA ALA A 33 12.39 -7.20 -10.44
C ALA A 33 13.15 -8.53 -10.54
N GLU A 34 14.41 -8.58 -10.09
CA GLU A 34 15.24 -9.79 -10.11
C GLU A 34 14.93 -10.78 -8.98
N LEU A 35 14.09 -10.40 -8.01
CA LEU A 35 13.73 -11.29 -6.91
C LEU A 35 12.84 -12.46 -7.39
N PRO A 36 12.95 -13.64 -6.77
CA PRO A 36 12.04 -14.75 -7.03
C PRO A 36 10.57 -14.36 -6.83
N TYR A 37 9.67 -14.97 -7.61
CA TYR A 37 8.23 -14.68 -7.57
C TYR A 37 7.66 -14.59 -6.14
N LYS A 38 7.93 -15.59 -5.30
CA LYS A 38 7.41 -15.64 -3.91
C LYS A 38 7.85 -14.43 -3.08
N GLN A 39 9.10 -13.98 -3.24
CA GLN A 39 9.63 -12.81 -2.53
C GLN A 39 9.02 -11.51 -3.05
N ARG A 40 8.91 -11.36 -4.38
CA ARG A 40 8.23 -10.19 -4.99
C ARG A 40 6.77 -10.10 -4.55
N ALA A 41 6.06 -11.24 -4.60
CA ALA A 41 4.67 -11.34 -4.16
C ALA A 41 4.52 -10.91 -2.70
N GLN A 42 5.39 -11.40 -1.82
CA GLN A 42 5.40 -11.02 -0.41
C GLN A 42 5.69 -9.53 -0.21
N HIS A 43 6.64 -8.94 -0.94
CA HIS A 43 6.88 -7.49 -0.88
C HIS A 43 5.65 -6.69 -1.30
N VAL A 44 4.98 -7.10 -2.38
CA VAL A 44 3.73 -6.46 -2.83
C VAL A 44 2.65 -6.60 -1.76
N ASP A 45 2.47 -7.76 -1.15
CA ASP A 45 1.47 -7.98 -0.10
C ASP A 45 1.74 -7.09 1.15
N ILE A 46 3.01 -6.92 1.54
CA ILE A 46 3.39 -6.00 2.62
C ILE A 46 3.11 -4.55 2.23
N MET A 47 3.44 -4.14 0.99
CA MET A 47 3.15 -2.78 0.51
C MET A 47 1.64 -2.52 0.50
N LEU A 48 0.84 -3.46 0.01
CA LEU A 48 -0.63 -3.37 0.00
C LEU A 48 -1.19 -3.19 1.41
N TYR A 49 -0.71 -3.97 2.37
CA TYR A 49 -1.07 -3.84 3.78
C TYR A 49 -0.74 -2.45 4.32
N CYS A 50 0.51 -2.01 4.14
CA CYS A 50 0.98 -0.73 4.65
C CYS A 50 0.19 0.45 4.05
N LEU A 51 0.03 0.48 2.73
CA LEU A 51 -0.70 1.58 2.06
C LEU A 51 -2.17 1.60 2.46
N HIS A 52 -2.82 0.44 2.57
CA HIS A 52 -4.21 0.37 3.02
C HIS A 52 -4.37 0.92 4.45
N SER A 53 -3.55 0.44 5.38
CA SER A 53 -3.61 0.91 6.77
C SER A 53 -3.22 2.40 6.89
N ALA A 54 -2.29 2.88 6.08
CA ALA A 54 -1.99 4.31 5.98
C ALA A 54 -3.22 5.12 5.54
N ILE A 55 -3.97 4.65 4.53
CA ILE A 55 -5.19 5.33 4.07
C ILE A 55 -6.28 5.32 5.14
N GLU A 56 -6.48 4.22 5.85
CA GLU A 56 -7.45 4.12 6.95
C GLU A 56 -7.12 5.13 8.05
N HIS A 57 -5.87 5.13 8.53
CA HIS A 57 -5.41 6.06 9.54
C HIS A 57 -5.43 7.52 9.05
N GLY A 58 -5.03 7.77 7.81
CA GLY A 58 -5.11 9.10 7.20
C GLY A 58 -6.54 9.62 7.13
N SER A 59 -7.50 8.78 6.74
CA SER A 59 -8.92 9.16 6.64
C SER A 59 -9.52 9.49 8.00
N LEU A 60 -9.16 8.72 9.03
CA LEU A 60 -9.55 9.00 10.43
C LEU A 60 -8.94 10.30 10.93
N ALA A 61 -7.70 10.60 10.54
CA ALA A 61 -7.06 11.86 10.87
C ALA A 61 -7.77 13.04 10.19
N THR A 62 -8.05 12.99 8.88
CA THR A 62 -8.63 14.12 8.13
C THR A 62 -10.06 14.48 8.57
N ASN A 63 -10.81 13.55 9.17
CA ASN A 63 -12.18 13.78 9.62
C ASN A 63 -12.29 14.53 10.96
N ALA A 64 -11.17 14.70 11.68
CA ALA A 64 -11.11 15.34 12.98
C ALA A 64 -11.08 16.89 12.84
N THR A 65 -9.98 17.43 12.31
CA THR A 65 -9.68 18.88 12.24
C THR A 65 -9.20 19.21 10.83
N PRO A 66 -9.44 20.43 10.30
CA PRO A 66 -8.79 20.87 9.06
C PRO A 66 -7.28 20.65 9.13
N GLY A 67 -6.79 19.76 8.27
CA GLY A 67 -5.38 19.42 8.13
C GLY A 67 -4.64 20.37 7.20
N ALA A 68 -3.40 20.02 6.86
CA ALA A 68 -2.67 20.70 5.80
C ALA A 68 -3.45 20.58 4.48
N GLU A 69 -3.46 21.63 3.66
CA GLU A 69 -4.23 21.68 2.40
C GLU A 69 -3.94 20.50 1.46
N GLN A 70 -2.71 19.98 1.50
CA GLN A 70 -2.25 18.88 0.65
C GLN A 70 -2.53 17.47 1.22
N GLU A 71 -3.05 17.36 2.45
CA GLU A 71 -3.27 16.05 3.10
C GLU A 71 -4.31 15.18 2.34
N VAL A 72 -5.43 15.77 1.93
CA VAL A 72 -6.48 15.05 1.19
C VAL A 72 -6.03 14.65 -0.22
N PRO A 73 -5.49 15.57 -1.06
CA PRO A 73 -4.92 15.20 -2.36
C PRO A 73 -3.87 14.09 -2.26
N PHE A 74 -3.00 14.16 -1.25
CA PHE A 74 -1.99 13.14 -1.01
C PHE A 74 -2.62 11.77 -0.73
N LEU A 75 -3.61 11.69 0.18
CA LEU A 75 -4.30 10.42 0.46
C LEU A 75 -5.04 9.86 -0.76
N LEU A 76 -5.60 10.72 -1.62
CA LEU A 76 -6.20 10.29 -2.88
C LEU A 76 -5.14 9.69 -3.83
N PHE A 77 -3.96 10.30 -3.92
CA PHE A 77 -2.87 9.75 -4.70
C PHE A 77 -2.39 8.39 -4.15
N ILE A 78 -2.26 8.26 -2.82
CA ILE A 78 -1.90 6.97 -2.21
C ILE A 78 -2.96 5.89 -2.50
N ARG A 79 -4.26 6.23 -2.54
CA ARG A 79 -5.31 5.30 -2.97
C ARG A 79 -5.15 4.83 -4.41
N LEU A 80 -4.72 5.72 -5.31
CA LEU A 80 -4.44 5.37 -6.70
C LEU A 80 -3.25 4.39 -6.78
N VAL A 81 -2.17 4.67 -6.05
CA VAL A 81 -1.00 3.77 -5.98
C VAL A 81 -1.38 2.40 -5.41
N LEU A 82 -2.21 2.35 -4.35
CA LEU A 82 -2.74 1.11 -3.80
C LEU A 82 -3.54 0.31 -4.85
N ALA A 83 -4.41 0.97 -5.60
CA ALA A 83 -5.19 0.32 -6.66
C ALA A 83 -4.29 -0.25 -7.76
N ASN A 84 -3.26 0.50 -8.17
CA ASN A 84 -2.28 0.04 -9.15
C ASN A 84 -1.50 -1.20 -8.64
N LEU A 85 -1.01 -1.18 -7.40
CA LEU A 85 -0.32 -2.34 -6.81
C LEU A 85 -1.21 -3.58 -6.70
N ARG A 86 -2.52 -3.42 -6.46
CA ARG A 86 -3.47 -4.55 -6.47
C ARG A 86 -3.56 -5.18 -7.85
N LEU A 87 -3.63 -4.37 -8.90
CA LEU A 87 -3.61 -4.85 -10.28
C LEU A 87 -2.32 -5.61 -10.58
N VAL A 88 -1.17 -5.04 -10.21
CA VAL A 88 0.14 -5.69 -10.35
C VAL A 88 0.14 -7.05 -9.67
N ARG A 89 -0.36 -7.15 -8.43
CA ARG A 89 -0.42 -8.42 -7.69
C ARG A 89 -1.23 -9.49 -8.41
N VAL A 90 -2.41 -9.14 -8.92
CA VAL A 90 -3.28 -10.05 -9.67
C VAL A 90 -2.61 -10.53 -10.96
N ILE A 91 -1.91 -9.64 -11.67
CA ILE A 91 -1.17 -9.98 -12.88
C ILE A 91 -0.01 -10.93 -12.55
N MET A 92 0.76 -10.66 -11.49
CA MET A 92 1.83 -11.54 -11.02
C MET A 92 1.31 -12.95 -10.68
N GLU A 93 0.16 -13.05 -10.01
CA GLU A 93 -0.48 -14.34 -9.72
C GLU A 93 -0.91 -15.07 -10.98
N SER A 94 -1.53 -14.35 -11.92
CA SER A 94 -1.98 -14.91 -13.19
C SER A 94 -0.81 -15.43 -14.02
N GLU A 95 0.27 -14.67 -14.13
CA GLU A 95 1.50 -15.09 -14.81
C GLU A 95 2.13 -16.31 -14.16
N HIS A 96 2.18 -16.35 -12.82
CA HIS A 96 2.74 -17.50 -12.12
C HIS A 96 1.89 -18.76 -12.34
N ALA A 97 0.56 -18.62 -12.25
CA ALA A 97 -0.39 -19.69 -12.52
C ALA A 97 -0.30 -20.21 -13.96
N LEU A 98 -0.06 -19.33 -14.94
CA LEU A 98 0.07 -19.72 -16.35
C LEU A 98 1.33 -20.52 -16.65
N LYS A 99 2.37 -20.44 -15.80
CA LYS A 99 3.56 -21.30 -15.91
C LYS A 99 3.28 -22.74 -15.48
N ASP A 100 2.25 -22.95 -14.66
CA ASP A 100 1.78 -24.28 -14.27
C ASP A 100 0.64 -24.73 -15.19
N GLN A 101 0.95 -25.64 -16.11
CA GLN A 101 -0.01 -26.18 -17.06
C GLN A 101 -1.14 -26.97 -16.39
N THR A 102 -0.97 -27.37 -15.13
CA THR A 102 -2.00 -28.07 -14.36
C THR A 102 -2.97 -27.11 -13.66
N HIS A 103 -2.63 -25.83 -13.55
CA HIS A 103 -3.47 -24.82 -12.90
C HIS A 103 -4.77 -24.59 -13.69
N PRO A 104 -5.95 -24.46 -13.05
CA PRO A 104 -7.23 -24.27 -13.74
C PRO A 104 -7.26 -23.10 -14.74
N LEU A 105 -6.63 -21.98 -14.39
CA LEU A 105 -6.47 -20.83 -15.30
C LEU A 105 -5.63 -21.18 -16.54
N GLY A 106 -4.54 -21.93 -16.34
CA GLY A 106 -3.74 -22.48 -17.41
C GLY A 106 -4.59 -23.39 -18.30
N GLN A 107 -5.30 -24.37 -17.71
CA GLN A 107 -6.18 -25.26 -18.46
C GLN A 107 -7.29 -24.51 -19.23
N PHE A 108 -7.88 -23.47 -18.64
CA PHE A 108 -8.90 -22.65 -19.29
C PHE A 108 -8.35 -21.92 -20.52
N LEU A 109 -7.20 -21.25 -20.39
CA LEU A 109 -6.60 -20.48 -21.47
C LEU A 109 -5.94 -21.35 -22.55
N HIS A 110 -5.27 -22.45 -22.17
CA HIS A 110 -4.60 -23.35 -23.11
C HIS A 110 -5.56 -24.21 -23.95
N ARG A 111 -6.83 -24.35 -23.56
CA ARG A 111 -7.86 -25.01 -24.41
C ARG A 111 -8.11 -24.29 -25.73
N HIS A 112 -7.76 -23.01 -25.83
CA HIS A 112 -8.04 -22.17 -27.01
C HIS A 112 -6.80 -21.51 -27.63
N ILE A 113 -5.62 -21.64 -27.00
CA ILE A 113 -4.40 -20.96 -27.43
C ILE A 113 -3.38 -22.00 -27.89
N LYS A 114 -2.92 -21.92 -29.16
CA LYS A 114 -1.82 -22.77 -29.66
C LYS A 114 -0.57 -22.54 -28.79
N ALA A 115 0.12 -23.60 -28.38
CA ALA A 115 1.23 -23.58 -27.42
C ALA A 115 2.30 -22.47 -27.64
N ASN A 116 2.51 -22.03 -28.88
CA ASN A 116 3.46 -20.95 -29.21
C ASN A 116 2.99 -19.52 -28.84
N HIS A 117 1.70 -19.30 -28.56
CA HIS A 117 1.16 -18.00 -28.14
C HIS A 117 1.14 -17.81 -26.61
N ALA A 118 1.15 -18.90 -25.83
CA ALA A 118 1.21 -18.85 -24.37
C ALA A 118 2.55 -18.26 -23.87
N ALA A 119 3.64 -18.46 -24.61
CA ALA A 119 4.94 -17.87 -24.30
C ALA A 119 5.00 -16.34 -24.48
N GLY A 120 4.16 -15.77 -25.37
CA GLY A 120 4.08 -14.32 -25.62
C GLY A 120 3.10 -13.58 -24.70
N MET A 121 2.32 -14.31 -23.90
CA MET A 121 1.34 -13.78 -22.93
C MET A 121 1.92 -13.63 -21.52
N ALA A 122 3.21 -13.94 -21.32
CA ALA A 122 3.93 -13.59 -20.11
C ALA A 122 4.03 -12.06 -20.05
N CYS A 123 3.02 -11.46 -19.42
CA CYS A 123 2.94 -10.03 -19.23
C CYS A 123 4.17 -9.56 -18.44
N GLU A 124 4.58 -8.32 -18.63
CA GLU A 124 5.76 -7.77 -17.99
C GLU A 124 5.40 -7.30 -16.58
N SER A 125 4.89 -8.19 -15.70
CA SER A 125 4.59 -7.82 -14.30
C SER A 125 5.77 -7.16 -13.59
N GLY A 126 7.00 -7.49 -14.00
CA GLY A 126 8.22 -6.82 -13.55
C GLY A 126 8.24 -5.32 -13.91
N LEU A 127 7.85 -4.95 -15.13
CA LEU A 127 7.75 -3.54 -15.54
C LEU A 127 6.58 -2.84 -14.83
N LEU A 128 5.42 -3.48 -14.73
CA LEU A 128 4.28 -2.89 -14.02
C LEU A 128 4.59 -2.67 -12.53
N LEU A 129 5.30 -3.62 -11.91
CA LEU A 129 5.80 -3.48 -10.54
C LEU A 129 6.83 -2.35 -10.42
N HIS A 130 7.73 -2.22 -11.40
CA HIS A 130 8.69 -1.13 -11.46
C HIS A 130 7.99 0.24 -11.56
N ASP A 131 6.98 0.37 -12.42
CA ASP A 131 6.20 1.59 -12.58
C ASP A 131 5.41 1.93 -11.31
N ALA A 132 4.80 0.94 -10.67
CA ALA A 132 4.11 1.11 -9.39
C ALA A 132 5.09 1.57 -8.28
N ALA A 133 6.28 0.97 -8.21
CA ALA A 133 7.33 1.34 -7.27
C ALA A 133 7.83 2.77 -7.52
N LYS A 134 7.97 3.17 -8.79
CA LYS A 134 8.35 4.54 -9.18
C LYS A 134 7.27 5.54 -8.77
N LEU A 135 6.00 5.26 -9.05
CA LEU A 135 4.88 6.10 -8.62
C LEU A 135 4.87 6.29 -7.09
N LEU A 136 5.09 5.22 -6.33
CA LEU A 136 5.17 5.30 -4.88
C LEU A 136 6.38 6.13 -4.43
N SER A 137 7.55 5.94 -5.04
CA SER A 137 8.78 6.70 -4.73
C SER A 137 8.62 8.21 -4.94
N LEU A 138 7.86 8.63 -5.96
CA LEU A 138 7.56 10.05 -6.23
C LEU A 138 6.78 10.72 -5.09
N THR A 139 6.15 9.95 -4.20
CA THR A 139 5.39 10.48 -3.07
C THR A 139 6.23 10.74 -1.83
N GLU A 140 7.49 10.30 -1.79
CA GLU A 140 8.32 10.40 -0.58
C GLU A 140 8.60 11.87 -0.21
N ALA A 141 8.93 12.72 -1.18
CA ALA A 141 9.15 14.15 -0.91
C ALA A 141 7.85 14.87 -0.46
N PRO A 142 6.72 14.79 -1.21
CA PRO A 142 5.44 15.34 -0.74
C PRO A 142 5.01 14.82 0.63
N PHE A 143 5.27 13.54 0.92
CA PHE A 143 5.01 12.95 2.23
C PHE A 143 5.80 13.64 3.33
N ARG A 144 7.11 13.89 3.13
CA ARG A 144 7.96 14.57 4.13
C ARG A 144 7.49 15.99 4.38
N ASP A 145 7.11 16.71 3.33
CA ASP A 145 6.58 18.08 3.46
C ASP A 145 5.28 18.10 4.27
N ILE A 146 4.34 17.19 3.95
CA ILE A 146 3.07 17.05 4.67
C ILE A 146 3.29 16.61 6.12
N GLN A 147 4.16 15.63 6.36
CA GLN A 147 4.51 15.16 7.70
C GLN A 147 5.07 16.30 8.54
N LYS A 148 6.01 17.08 7.99
CA LYS A 148 6.59 18.23 8.67
C LYS A 148 5.51 19.27 9.00
N ALA A 149 4.74 19.72 8.00
CA ALA A 149 3.70 20.74 8.20
C ALA A 149 2.66 20.32 9.25
N LEU A 150 2.24 19.05 9.24
CA LEU A 150 1.28 18.52 10.20
C LEU A 150 1.86 18.40 11.62
N THR A 151 3.11 17.97 11.77
CA THR A 151 3.76 17.80 13.08
C THR A 151 4.18 19.13 13.73
N GLU A 152 4.52 20.15 12.92
CA GLU A 152 4.78 21.51 13.39
C GLU A 152 3.52 22.17 13.96
N GLY A 153 2.35 21.86 13.39
CA GLY A 153 1.05 22.33 13.89
C GLY A 153 0.57 21.67 15.19
N LEU A 154 1.24 20.62 15.69
CA LEU A 154 0.86 19.95 16.92
C LEU A 154 1.36 20.71 18.16
N ASN A 155 0.49 20.83 19.18
CA ASN A 155 0.92 21.25 20.51
C ASN A 155 1.80 20.17 21.19
N ALA A 156 2.41 20.52 22.33
CA ALA A 156 3.35 19.64 23.02
C ALA A 156 2.75 18.29 23.46
N ASN A 157 1.48 18.26 23.87
CA ASN A 157 0.81 17.03 24.29
C ASN A 157 0.53 16.12 23.08
N ASP A 158 -0.01 16.69 22.01
CA ASP A 158 -0.32 15.95 20.79
C ASP A 158 0.95 15.45 20.08
N ARG A 159 2.04 16.22 20.12
CA ARG A 159 3.35 15.77 19.62
C ARG A 159 3.87 14.54 20.36
N LYS A 160 3.72 14.47 21.69
CA LYS A 160 4.08 13.27 22.48
C LYS A 160 3.23 12.07 22.08
N ARG A 161 1.93 12.27 21.86
CA ARG A 161 0.98 11.21 21.47
C ARG A 161 1.25 10.70 20.06
N TYR A 162 1.55 11.61 19.13
CA TYR A 162 2.02 11.31 17.78
C TYR A 162 3.28 10.45 17.84
N GLN A 163 4.32 10.92 18.54
CA GLN A 163 5.61 10.25 18.60
C GLN A 163 5.49 8.83 19.18
N ARG A 164 4.74 8.68 20.28
CA ARG A 164 4.48 7.37 20.89
C ARG A 164 3.77 6.41 19.93
N ALA A 165 2.78 6.89 19.18
CA ALA A 165 2.05 6.08 18.22
C ALA A 165 2.92 5.68 17.02
N TYR A 166 3.72 6.61 16.52
CA TYR A 166 4.66 6.41 15.42
C TYR A 166 5.76 5.40 15.80
N ASP A 167 6.49 5.64 16.89
CA ASP A 167 7.59 4.77 17.32
C ASP A 167 7.10 3.38 17.70
N GLY A 168 5.97 3.31 18.42
CA GLY A 168 5.37 2.05 18.83
C GLY A 168 4.97 1.19 17.62
N LEU A 169 4.34 1.80 16.61
CA LEU A 169 3.99 1.08 15.39
C LEU A 169 5.22 0.73 14.55
N LYS A 170 6.20 1.64 14.42
CA LYS A 170 7.44 1.38 13.68
C LYS A 170 8.19 0.18 14.27
N HIS A 171 8.29 0.10 15.60
CA HIS A 171 8.86 -1.06 16.29
C HIS A 171 8.07 -2.34 16.03
N HIS A 172 6.73 -2.27 16.07
CA HIS A 172 5.88 -3.41 15.75
C HIS A 172 6.09 -3.89 14.31
N LEU A 173 6.11 -2.98 13.33
CA LEU A 173 6.32 -3.32 11.91
C LEU A 173 7.71 -3.88 11.60
N ALA A 174 8.72 -3.60 12.44
CA ALA A 174 10.06 -4.17 12.32
C ALA A 174 10.15 -5.60 12.89
N THR A 175 9.28 -5.97 13.82
CA THR A 175 9.33 -7.25 14.56
C THR A 175 8.21 -8.21 14.21
N ALA A 176 7.11 -7.72 13.64
CA ALA A 176 5.98 -8.52 13.22
C ALA A 176 6.35 -9.42 12.04
N LYS A 177 5.77 -10.62 12.02
CA LYS A 177 5.81 -11.47 10.83
C LYS A 177 5.07 -10.76 9.69
N PRO A 178 5.60 -10.83 8.45
CA PRO A 178 4.87 -10.30 7.30
C PRO A 178 3.50 -10.98 7.17
N PRO A 179 2.46 -10.27 6.70
CA PRO A 179 1.21 -10.91 6.36
C PRO A 179 1.47 -12.03 5.35
N GLU A 180 1.01 -13.25 5.64
CA GLU A 180 1.23 -14.42 4.79
C GLU A 180 0.51 -14.28 3.44
N HIS A 181 -0.65 -13.61 3.42
CA HIS A 181 -1.38 -13.22 2.22
C HIS A 181 -2.21 -11.96 2.48
N TYR A 182 -2.06 -10.92 1.65
CA TYR A 182 -2.97 -9.78 1.68
C TYR A 182 -4.21 -10.11 0.84
N HIS A 183 -5.22 -10.73 1.46
CA HIS A 183 -6.51 -10.94 0.81
C HIS A 183 -7.27 -9.62 0.71
N THR A 184 -7.16 -8.93 -0.44
CA THR A 184 -8.24 -8.03 -0.84
C THR A 184 -9.47 -8.88 -1.10
N ARG A 185 -10.46 -8.87 -0.21
CA ARG A 185 -11.83 -9.18 -0.63
C ARG A 185 -12.13 -8.22 -1.80
N PRO A 186 -12.39 -8.74 -3.01
CA PRO A 186 -12.83 -7.88 -4.09
C PRO A 186 -14.28 -7.47 -3.74
N ASN A 187 -14.49 -6.28 -3.18
CA ASN A 187 -15.81 -5.65 -3.18
C ASN A 187 -16.08 -5.15 -4.61
N PHE A 188 -16.27 -6.07 -5.56
CA PHE A 188 -16.72 -5.75 -6.92
C PHE A 188 -18.24 -5.62 -7.02
N PHE A 189 -18.99 -5.87 -5.94
CA PHE A 189 -20.44 -5.67 -5.88
C PHE A 189 -20.85 -5.17 -4.49
N ALA A 190 -20.74 -3.86 -4.28
CA ALA A 190 -21.62 -3.17 -3.34
C ALA A 190 -22.46 -2.22 -4.19
N SER A 191 -23.53 -2.79 -4.73
CA SER A 191 -24.54 -2.12 -5.54
C SER A 191 -25.07 -0.90 -4.80
N SER A 192 -25.05 0.25 -5.47
CA SER A 192 -26.03 1.33 -5.28
C SER A 192 -26.87 1.38 -6.54
#